data_AF-A0A9Q3DFP9-F1
#
_entry.id   AF-A0A9Q3DFP9-F1
#
_cell.length_a   1.000
_cell.length_b   1.000
_cell.length_c   1.000
_cell.angle_alpha   90.00
_cell.angle_beta   90.00
_cell.angle_gamma   90.00
#
_symmetry.space_group_name_H-M   'P 1'
#
loop_
_entity.id
_entity.type
_entity.pdbx_description
1 polymer ?
#
loop_
_entity_poly.entity_id
_entity_poly.type
_entity_poly.pdbx_seq_one_letter_code
_entity_poly.pdbx_strand_id
1 'polypeptide(L)'
;MDLPPSSYHDFLEELLDEEEEPEELEAVIKVVSSAYHQYLDVFSKVKAEKLPPHCVCDHNIKPEGSLPPVGVIHSLSNQESDTLRAYISENVEKGFIWPSSSSAGAPVLFVKKKDVALHLCVDYCKLDAVTRKNKYPVPPMNQLLTIFNGSSIFSKIDLCD
;
A
#
# COMPACT_ATOMS: atom_id res chain seq x y z
N MET A 1 -36.39 6.13 16.72
CA MET A 1 -35.51 7.23 17.17
C MET A 1 -34.40 6.54 17.90
N ASP A 2 -33.30 6.27 17.20
CA ASP A 2 -32.17 5.58 17.80
C ASP A 2 -31.42 6.60 18.65
N LEU A 3 -31.33 6.30 19.95
CA LEU A 3 -30.60 7.11 20.92
C LEU A 3 -29.12 7.04 20.57
N PRO A 4 -28.37 8.16 20.59
CA PRO A 4 -26.92 8.08 20.47
C PRO A 4 -26.35 7.29 21.65
N PRO A 5 -25.30 6.47 21.45
CA PRO A 5 -24.70 5.64 22.50
C PRO A 5 -24.30 6.49 23.71
N SER A 6 -24.62 5.98 24.91
CA SER A 6 -24.54 6.74 26.16
C SER A 6 -23.12 6.93 26.70
N SER A 7 -22.15 6.28 26.06
CA SER A 7 -20.75 6.23 26.47
C SER A 7 -19.86 6.14 25.23
N TYR A 8 -18.70 6.80 25.30
CA TYR A 8 -17.64 6.65 24.30
C TYR A 8 -17.21 5.19 24.14
N HIS A 9 -17.28 4.38 25.21
CA HIS A 9 -16.97 2.95 25.14
C HIS A 9 -17.95 2.17 24.27
N ASP A 10 -19.25 2.48 24.35
CA ASP A 10 -20.28 1.77 23.57
C ASP A 10 -20.14 2.08 22.07
N PHE A 11 -19.71 3.31 21.73
CA PHE A 11 -19.43 3.71 20.34
C PHE A 11 -18.16 3.03 19.78
N LEU A 12 -17.15 2.84 20.62
CA LEU A 12 -15.94 2.10 20.22
C LEU A 12 -16.29 0.64 19.93
N GLU A 13 -17.07 0.00 20.80
CA GLU A 13 -17.43 -1.42 20.69
C GLU A 13 -18.28 -1.75 19.46
N GLU A 14 -19.12 -0.80 19.00
CA GLU A 14 -19.90 -0.92 17.76
C GLU A 14 -19.04 -0.74 16.49
N LEU A 15 -17.89 -0.06 16.60
CA LEU A 15 -16.92 0.14 15.52
C LEU A 15 -15.80 -0.92 15.51
N LEU A 16 -15.74 -1.79 16.53
CA LEU A 16 -14.78 -2.89 16.58
C LEU A 16 -15.12 -3.92 15.50
N ASP A 17 -14.27 -4.01 14.48
CA ASP A 17 -14.06 -5.29 13.79
C ASP A 17 -13.23 -6.19 14.73
N GLU A 18 -13.56 -7.50 14.82
CA GLU A 18 -12.96 -8.45 15.80
C GLU A 18 -11.41 -8.56 15.74
N GLU A 19 -10.77 -7.94 14.77
CA GLU A 19 -9.32 -7.99 14.52
C GLU A 19 -8.56 -6.70 14.90
N GLU A 20 -9.23 -5.63 15.34
CA GLU A 20 -8.56 -4.37 15.69
C GLU A 20 -8.26 -4.22 17.19
N GLU A 21 -7.01 -3.88 17.50
CA GLU A 21 -6.58 -3.56 18.88
C GLU A 21 -7.15 -2.21 19.34
N PRO A 22 -7.79 -2.14 20.52
CA PRO A 22 -8.49 -0.94 20.98
C PRO A 22 -7.57 0.28 21.19
N GLU A 23 -6.29 0.06 21.50
CA GLU A 23 -5.31 1.13 21.67
C GLU A 23 -5.01 1.90 20.37
N GLU A 24 -5.04 1.22 19.22
CA GLU A 24 -4.77 1.86 17.92
C GLU A 24 -5.95 2.73 17.47
N LEU A 25 -7.17 2.27 17.72
CA LEU A 25 -8.40 3.02 17.42
C LEU A 25 -8.54 4.27 18.28
N GLU A 26 -8.23 4.18 19.57
CA GLU A 26 -8.19 5.34 20.45
C GLU A 26 -7.20 6.40 19.96
N ALA A 27 -6.03 5.96 19.46
CA ALA A 27 -5.05 6.86 18.89
C ALA A 27 -5.57 7.55 17.61
N VAL A 28 -6.24 6.82 16.72
CA VAL A 28 -6.85 7.38 15.49
C VAL A 28 -7.96 8.38 15.85
N ILE A 29 -8.89 8.01 16.73
CA ILE A 29 -10.05 8.84 17.11
C ILE A 29 -9.61 10.14 17.80
N LYS A 30 -8.50 10.11 18.54
CA LYS A 30 -7.92 11.31 19.16
C LYS A 30 -7.30 12.27 18.14
N VAL A 31 -6.80 11.75 17.02
CA VAL A 31 -6.16 12.56 15.96
C VAL A 31 -7.19 13.04 14.94
N VAL A 32 -8.17 12.20 14.61
CA VAL A 32 -9.20 12.49 13.60
C VAL A 32 -10.32 13.34 14.21
N SER A 33 -10.62 14.48 13.57
CA SER A 33 -11.72 15.34 14.00
C SER A 33 -13.05 14.60 13.97
N SER A 34 -13.96 14.94 14.90
CA SER A 34 -15.28 14.30 15.01
C SER A 34 -16.10 14.35 13.71
N ALA A 35 -15.88 15.34 12.85
CA ALA A 35 -16.53 15.43 11.55
C ALA A 35 -16.15 14.28 10.59
N TYR A 36 -15.02 13.61 10.80
CA TYR A 36 -14.53 12.51 9.99
C TYR A 36 -14.64 11.15 10.70
N HIS A 37 -15.33 11.06 11.84
CA HIS A 37 -15.50 9.80 12.56
C HIS A 37 -16.28 8.74 11.77
N GLN A 38 -17.06 9.16 10.76
CA GLN A 38 -17.70 8.23 9.83
C GLN A 38 -16.72 7.51 8.87
N TYR A 39 -15.46 7.95 8.80
CA TYR A 39 -14.41 7.38 7.94
C TYR A 39 -13.24 6.80 8.76
N LEU A 40 -13.49 6.43 10.01
CA LEU A 40 -12.46 5.83 10.87
C LEU A 40 -11.92 4.52 10.29
N ASP A 41 -12.79 3.79 9.57
CA ASP A 41 -12.44 2.57 8.83
C ASP A 41 -11.31 2.77 7.82
N VAL A 42 -11.18 3.95 7.22
CA VAL A 42 -10.11 4.28 6.26
C VAL A 42 -8.74 4.35 6.93
N PHE A 43 -8.69 4.61 8.24
CA PHE A 43 -7.46 4.71 9.02
C PHE A 43 -7.07 3.39 9.71
N SER A 44 -7.87 2.34 9.51
CA SER A 44 -7.60 0.99 10.00
C SER A 44 -6.35 0.41 9.33
N LYS A 45 -5.33 0.07 10.13
CA LYS A 45 -4.15 -0.64 9.62
C LYS A 45 -4.50 -2.05 9.18
N VAL A 46 -5.36 -2.74 9.93
CA VAL A 46 -5.74 -4.12 9.64
C VAL A 46 -6.46 -4.22 8.29
N LYS A 47 -7.33 -3.26 7.97
CA LYS A 47 -7.96 -3.18 6.65
C LYS A 47 -6.96 -2.81 5.55
N ALA A 48 -6.00 -1.94 5.84
CA ALA A 48 -4.97 -1.56 4.88
C ALA A 48 -4.02 -2.73 4.53
N GLU A 49 -3.79 -3.67 5.46
CA GLU A 49 -2.95 -4.85 5.23
C GLU A 49 -3.64 -5.96 4.43
N LYS A 50 -4.90 -5.78 4.01
CA LYS A 50 -5.65 -6.73 3.19
C LYS A 50 -5.74 -6.24 1.75
N LEU A 51 -5.64 -7.17 0.79
CA LEU A 51 -5.85 -6.83 -0.62
C LEU A 51 -7.29 -6.32 -0.82
N PRO A 52 -7.46 -5.20 -1.55
CA PRO A 52 -8.80 -4.74 -1.90
C PRO A 52 -9.49 -5.78 -2.80
N PRO A 53 -10.82 -5.86 -2.76
CA PRO A 53 -11.56 -6.75 -3.63
C PRO A 53 -11.35 -6.37 -5.10
N HIS A 54 -11.33 -7.39 -5.97
CA HIS A 54 -11.24 -7.20 -7.42
C HIS A 54 -12.30 -6.21 -7.92
N CYS A 55 -11.85 -5.26 -8.73
CA CYS A 55 -12.70 -4.19 -9.24
C CYS A 55 -12.62 -4.09 -10.77
N VAL A 56 -13.42 -3.20 -11.36
CA VAL A 56 -13.45 -3.01 -12.82
C VAL A 56 -12.09 -2.50 -13.36
N CYS A 57 -11.27 -1.90 -12.50
CA CYS A 57 -10.00 -1.26 -12.83
C CYS A 57 -8.80 -1.90 -12.13
N ASP A 58 -8.68 -3.22 -12.19
CA ASP A 58 -7.49 -3.91 -11.69
C ASP A 58 -6.24 -3.60 -12.53
N HIS A 59 -5.08 -3.57 -11.85
CA HIS A 59 -3.81 -3.36 -12.51
C HIS A 59 -3.49 -4.53 -13.46
N ASN A 60 -3.27 -4.24 -14.73
CA ASN A 60 -2.95 -5.24 -15.75
C ASN A 60 -1.69 -4.86 -16.52
N ILE A 61 -0.69 -5.73 -16.44
CA ILE A 61 0.58 -5.60 -17.16
C ILE A 61 0.44 -6.28 -18.53
N LYS A 62 0.46 -5.48 -19.60
CA LYS A 62 0.35 -5.97 -20.98
C LYS A 62 1.71 -5.94 -21.68
N PRO A 63 2.43 -7.08 -21.80
CA PRO A 63 3.67 -7.13 -22.57
C PRO A 63 3.39 -7.04 -24.08
N GLU A 64 4.22 -6.29 -24.82
CA GLU A 64 4.15 -6.18 -26.29
C GLU A 64 5.04 -7.20 -27.01
N GLY A 65 5.71 -8.08 -26.26
CA GLY A 65 6.61 -9.11 -26.79
C GLY A 65 6.69 -10.34 -25.89
N SER A 66 7.72 -11.16 -26.10
CA SER A 66 7.99 -12.30 -25.21
C SER A 66 8.34 -11.82 -23.82
N LEU A 67 7.87 -12.56 -22.80
CA LEU A 67 8.26 -12.32 -21.42
C LEU A 67 9.79 -12.39 -21.25
N PRO A 68 10.38 -11.54 -20.39
CA PRO A 68 11.81 -11.57 -20.15
C PRO A 68 12.20 -12.91 -19.51
N PRO A 69 13.37 -13.48 -19.86
CA PRO A 69 13.89 -14.65 -19.17
C PRO A 69 14.20 -14.30 -17.70
N VAL A 70 14.27 -15.33 -16.87
CA VAL A 70 14.63 -15.20 -15.44
C VAL A 70 15.93 -14.39 -15.30
N GLY A 71 15.86 -13.31 -14.53
CA GLY A 71 17.00 -12.45 -14.22
C GLY A 71 18.08 -13.17 -13.43
N VAL A 72 19.29 -12.61 -13.42
CA VAL A 72 20.41 -13.14 -12.64
C VAL A 72 20.12 -12.90 -11.16
N ILE A 73 20.04 -13.96 -10.38
CA ILE A 73 19.88 -13.86 -8.92
C ILE A 73 21.21 -13.40 -8.33
N HIS A 74 21.20 -12.25 -7.65
CA HIS A 74 22.38 -11.72 -6.99
C HIS A 74 22.69 -12.50 -5.70
N SER A 75 23.98 -12.64 -5.39
CA SER A 75 24.41 -13.21 -4.12
C SER A 75 24.03 -12.26 -2.98
N LEU A 76 23.32 -12.79 -1.98
CA LEU A 76 22.89 -12.04 -0.79
C LEU A 76 23.81 -12.37 0.38
N SER A 77 24.07 -11.38 1.23
CA SER A 77 24.64 -11.58 2.56
C SER A 77 23.65 -12.29 3.48
N ASN A 78 24.12 -12.78 4.64
CA ASN A 78 23.26 -13.43 5.64
C ASN A 78 22.14 -12.48 6.10
N GLN A 79 22.47 -11.22 6.39
CA GLN A 79 21.49 -10.22 6.85
C GLN A 79 20.41 -9.93 5.78
N GLU A 80 20.81 -9.83 4.51
CA GLU A 80 19.89 -9.64 3.39
C GLU A 80 19.01 -10.88 3.18
N SER A 81 19.57 -12.07 3.34
CA SER A 81 18.82 -13.33 3.22
C SER A 81 17.77 -13.49 4.31
N ASP A 82 18.09 -13.11 5.54
CA ASP A 82 17.15 -13.15 6.66
C ASP A 82 16.03 -12.13 6.49
N THR A 83 16.37 -10.92 6.00
CA THR A 83 15.39 -9.87 5.68
C THR A 83 14.49 -10.30 4.53
N LEU A 84 15.05 -10.91 3.48
CA LEU A 84 14.28 -11.47 2.36
C LEU A 84 13.28 -12.54 2.85
N ARG A 85 13.73 -13.45 3.71
CA ARG A 85 12.87 -14.52 4.23
C ARG A 85 11.74 -13.97 5.08
N ALA A 86 12.01 -13.01 5.96
CA ALA A 86 10.99 -12.35 6.77
C ALA A 86 9.95 -11.65 5.87
N TYR A 87 10.41 -10.87 4.88
CA TYR A 87 9.53 -10.20 3.92
C TYR A 87 8.66 -11.18 3.15
N ILE A 88 9.21 -12.29 2.65
CA ILE A 88 8.42 -13.29 1.92
C ILE A 88 7.36 -13.91 2.82
N SER A 89 7.71 -14.33 4.04
CA SER A 89 6.75 -14.93 4.96
C SER A 89 5.59 -13.99 5.28
N GLU A 90 5.89 -12.73 5.61
CA GLU A 90 4.89 -11.72 5.94
C GLU A 90 3.95 -11.42 4.76
N ASN A 91 4.50 -11.23 3.55
CA ASN A 91 3.67 -10.92 2.38
C ASN A 91 2.88 -12.12 1.86
N VAL A 92 3.33 -13.36 2.12
CA VAL A 92 2.55 -14.57 1.85
C VAL A 92 1.39 -14.69 2.83
N GLU A 93 1.62 -14.40 4.11
CA GLU A 93 0.59 -14.40 5.15
C GLU A 93 -0.48 -13.33 4.90
N LYS A 94 -0.07 -12.11 4.51
CA LYS A 94 -0.97 -11.03 4.07
C LYS A 94 -1.68 -11.32 2.74
N GLY A 95 -1.21 -12.32 1.98
CA GLY A 95 -1.75 -12.66 0.66
C GLY A 95 -1.33 -11.71 -0.47
N PHE A 96 -0.39 -10.80 -0.23
CA PHE A 96 0.13 -9.87 -1.24
C PHE A 96 0.96 -10.58 -2.32
N ILE A 97 1.63 -11.66 -1.95
CA ILE A 97 2.39 -12.51 -2.88
C ILE A 97 2.03 -13.98 -2.69
N TRP A 98 2.21 -14.78 -3.75
CA TRP A 98 2.04 -16.23 -3.70
C TRP A 98 3.10 -16.93 -4.55
N PRO A 99 3.39 -18.22 -4.28
CA PRO A 99 4.28 -19.00 -5.13
C PRO A 99 3.75 -19.07 -6.57
N SER A 100 4.56 -18.67 -7.55
CA SER A 100 4.18 -18.69 -8.97
C SER A 100 5.08 -19.62 -9.78
N SER A 101 4.54 -20.17 -10.87
CA SER A 101 5.25 -21.00 -11.85
C SER A 101 5.53 -20.25 -13.16
N SER A 102 5.73 -18.93 -13.08
CA SER A 102 5.96 -18.06 -14.23
C SER A 102 7.28 -18.38 -14.94
N SER A 103 7.30 -18.27 -16.27
CA SER A 103 8.53 -18.37 -17.06
C SER A 103 9.43 -17.12 -16.93
N ALA A 104 8.90 -16.05 -16.34
CA ALA A 104 9.62 -14.80 -16.08
C ALA A 104 9.93 -14.65 -14.60
N GLY A 105 11.09 -14.08 -14.30
CA GLY A 105 11.50 -13.77 -12.93
C GLY A 105 12.39 -12.53 -12.90
N ALA A 106 12.13 -11.64 -11.95
CA ALA A 106 12.93 -10.45 -11.69
C ALA A 106 13.81 -10.68 -10.45
N PRO A 107 15.07 -10.22 -10.45
CA PRO A 107 15.93 -10.36 -9.28
C PRO A 107 15.57 -9.35 -8.21
N VAL A 108 15.90 -9.68 -6.96
CA VAL A 108 15.74 -8.80 -5.81
C VAL A 108 17.07 -8.09 -5.52
N LEU A 109 16.98 -6.81 -5.19
CA LEU A 109 18.06 -5.92 -4.81
C LEU A 109 17.77 -5.35 -3.42
N PHE A 110 18.83 -5.05 -2.67
CA PHE A 110 18.73 -4.36 -1.39
C PHE A 110 19.35 -2.97 -1.45
N VAL A 111 18.60 -1.98 -0.99
CA VAL A 111 19.06 -0.59 -0.87
C VAL A 111 19.17 -0.24 0.61
N LYS A 112 20.34 0.25 1.03
CA LYS A 112 20.55 0.75 2.39
C LYS A 112 19.96 2.15 2.53
N LYS A 113 18.96 2.33 3.38
CA LYS A 113 18.46 3.65 3.76
C LYS A 113 19.40 4.29 4.79
N LYS A 114 19.29 5.61 4.97
CA LYS A 114 20.09 6.38 5.96
C LYS A 114 19.95 5.83 7.39
N ASP A 115 18.80 5.24 7.71
CA ASP A 115 18.49 4.69 9.04
C ASP A 115 18.91 3.21 9.20
N VAL A 116 19.90 2.75 8.42
CA VAL A 116 20.48 1.38 8.45
C VAL A 116 19.51 0.27 7.97
N ALA A 117 18.22 0.54 7.88
CA ALA A 117 17.23 -0.40 7.35
C ALA A 117 17.49 -0.77 5.88
N LEU A 118 17.47 -2.07 5.59
CA LEU A 118 17.53 -2.62 4.24
C LEU A 118 16.14 -2.55 3.60
N HIS A 119 16.02 -1.89 2.45
CA HIS A 119 14.80 -1.91 1.65
C HIS A 119 14.94 -2.95 0.53
N LEU A 120 13.98 -3.86 0.46
CA LEU A 120 13.84 -4.81 -0.62
C LEU A 120 13.30 -4.10 -1.85
N CYS A 121 13.96 -4.25 -2.99
CA CYS A 121 13.55 -3.71 -4.28
C CYS A 121 13.58 -4.81 -5.33
N VAL A 122 12.50 -5.01 -6.08
CA VAL A 122 12.48 -5.95 -7.20
C VAL A 122 12.87 -5.22 -8.47
N ASP A 123 13.87 -5.73 -9.19
CA ASP A 123 14.34 -5.10 -10.43
C ASP A 123 13.48 -5.50 -11.63
N TYR A 124 12.42 -4.72 -11.86
CA TYR A 124 11.52 -4.89 -12.99
C TYR A 124 12.02 -4.24 -14.29
N CYS A 125 13.26 -3.71 -14.38
CA CYS A 125 13.71 -2.98 -15.56
C CYS A 125 13.54 -3.75 -16.88
N LYS A 126 13.79 -5.07 -16.87
CA LYS A 126 13.60 -5.93 -18.06
C LYS A 126 12.12 -6.15 -18.41
N LEU A 127 11.26 -6.21 -17.41
CA LEU A 127 9.81 -6.34 -17.59
C LEU A 127 9.21 -5.01 -18.10
N ASP A 128 9.65 -3.89 -17.53
CA ASP A 128 9.22 -2.54 -17.93
C ASP A 128 9.59 -2.22 -19.38
N ALA A 129 10.72 -2.73 -19.86
CA ALA A 129 11.17 -2.55 -21.24
C ALA A 129 10.26 -3.23 -22.27
N VAL A 130 9.61 -4.34 -21.91
CA VAL A 130 8.70 -5.08 -22.80
C VAL A 130 7.22 -4.76 -22.55
N THR A 131 6.92 -4.04 -21.47
CA THR A 131 5.55 -3.70 -21.08
C THR A 131 5.04 -2.50 -21.87
N ARG A 132 3.80 -2.59 -22.38
CA ARG A 132 3.10 -1.45 -22.99
C ARG A 132 2.97 -0.34 -21.96
N LYS A 133 3.59 0.81 -22.24
CA LYS A 133 3.47 1.99 -21.38
C LYS A 133 2.03 2.51 -21.37
N ASN A 134 1.37 2.40 -20.23
CA ASN A 134 0.09 3.06 -20.00
C ASN A 134 0.33 4.56 -19.76
N LYS A 135 0.42 5.34 -20.85
CA LYS A 135 0.69 6.77 -20.79
C LYS A 135 -0.59 7.53 -20.43
N TYR A 136 -0.87 7.63 -19.13
CA TYR A 136 -1.88 8.57 -18.64
C TYR A 136 -1.25 9.97 -18.52
N PRO A 137 -1.87 11.02 -19.08
CA PRO A 137 -1.32 12.37 -18.99
C PRO A 137 -1.46 12.89 -17.56
N VAL A 138 -0.35 12.93 -16.82
CA VAL A 138 -0.32 13.65 -15.55
C VAL A 138 -0.29 15.15 -15.86
N PRO A 139 -1.28 15.93 -15.39
CA PRO A 139 -1.30 17.36 -15.67
C PRO A 139 -0.10 18.05 -15.01
N PRO A 140 0.47 19.07 -15.65
CA PRO A 140 1.57 19.85 -15.08
C PRO A 140 1.10 20.55 -13.79
N MET A 141 2.01 20.66 -12.83
CA MET A 141 1.72 21.23 -11.50
C MET A 141 1.08 22.63 -11.57
N ASN A 142 1.51 23.49 -12.49
CA ASN A 142 0.96 24.83 -12.66
C ASN A 142 -0.55 24.81 -13.05
N GLN A 143 -0.98 23.84 -13.85
CA GLN A 143 -2.40 23.69 -14.19
C GLN A 143 -3.21 23.24 -12.98
N LEU A 144 -2.70 22.28 -12.20
CA LEU A 144 -3.34 21.84 -10.97
C LEU A 144 -3.48 23.00 -9.97
N LEU A 145 -2.43 23.81 -9.78
CA LEU A 145 -2.45 24.98 -8.89
C LEU A 145 -3.41 26.07 -9.33
N THR A 146 -3.64 26.22 -10.64
CA THR A 146 -4.61 27.19 -11.16
C THR A 146 -6.05 26.83 -10.75
N ILE A 147 -6.38 25.54 -10.66
CA ILE A 147 -7.71 25.07 -10.21
C ILE A 147 -7.96 25.48 -8.75
N PHE A 148 -6.91 25.52 -7.94
CA PHE A 148 -6.97 25.91 -6.52
C PHE A 148 -7.01 27.42 -6.30
N ASN A 149 -6.88 28.23 -7.36
CA ASN A 149 -6.85 29.68 -7.25
C ASN A 149 -8.18 30.23 -6.72
N GLY A 150 -8.13 31.04 -5.67
CA GLY A 150 -9.31 31.61 -5.01
C GLY A 150 -9.87 30.78 -3.85
N SER A 151 -9.35 29.58 -3.59
CA SER A 151 -9.62 28.83 -2.37
C SER A 151 -8.73 29.31 -1.22
N SER A 152 -9.27 29.37 -0.01
CA SER A 152 -8.57 29.81 1.21
C SER A 152 -8.22 28.67 2.17
N ILE A 153 -8.88 27.51 2.02
CA ILE A 153 -8.71 26.33 2.87
C ILE A 153 -8.41 25.14 1.97
N PHE A 154 -7.39 24.37 2.32
CA PHE A 154 -6.94 23.18 1.61
C PHE A 154 -6.88 21.99 2.56
N SER A 155 -7.19 20.81 2.04
CA SER A 155 -7.00 19.54 2.74
C SER A 155 -6.17 18.62 1.85
N LYS A 156 -5.15 17.99 2.43
CA LYS A 156 -4.32 16.99 1.75
C LYS A 156 -4.60 15.64 2.37
N ILE A 157 -4.86 14.65 1.53
CA ILE A 157 -4.93 13.24 1.90
C ILE A 157 -3.71 12.55 1.29
N ASP A 158 -3.01 11.77 2.09
CA ASP A 158 -1.88 10.95 1.68
C ASP A 158 -2.29 9.51 1.96
N LEU A 159 -2.20 8.64 0.95
CA LEU A 159 -2.39 7.21 1.13
C LEU A 159 -1.04 6.63 1.52
N CYS A 160 -0.97 6.00 2.69
CA CYS A 160 0.22 5.29 3.14
C CYS A 160 0.15 3.84 2.62
N ASP A 161 1.24 3.38 1.99
CA ASP A 161 1.51 1.97 1.72
C ASP A 161 2.22 1.31 2.92
#